data_AF-A0A925WNQ6-F1
#
_entry.id   AF-A0A925WNQ6-F1
#
_cell.length_a   1.000
_cell.length_b   1.000
_cell.length_c   1.000
_cell.angle_alpha   90.00
_cell.angle_beta   90.00
_cell.angle_gamma   90.00
#
_symmetry.space_group_name_H-M   'P 1'
#
loop_
_entity.id
_entity.type
_entity.pdbx_description
1 polymer ?
#
loop_
_entity_poly.entity_id
_entity_poly.type
_entity_poly.pdbx_seq_one_letter_code
_entity_poly.pdbx_strand_id
1 'polypeptide(L)' 'MKRYLALLGVILLLGALLAFDLTARGAVWYFFWSQTGEEVPLAQVRGMVEWVGNLIRLQPRNDPLIPVDHTNVNHY' A
#
# COMPACT_ATOMS: atom_id res chain seq x y z
N MET A 1 29.76 -18.02 -4.75
CA MET A 1 28.81 -18.39 -5.82
C MET A 1 27.60 -19.20 -5.32
N LYS A 2 27.76 -20.39 -4.73
CA LYS A 2 26.62 -21.24 -4.31
C LYS A 2 25.58 -20.55 -3.41
N ARG A 3 26.02 -19.70 -2.46
CA ARG A 3 25.11 -18.93 -1.58
C ARG A 3 24.22 -17.94 -2.33
N TYR A 4 24.76 -17.27 -3.35
CA TYR A 4 24.00 -16.33 -4.17
C TYR A 4 23.00 -17.06 -5.08
N LEU A 5 23.37 -18.23 -5.60
CA LEU A 5 22.45 -19.07 -6.37
C LEU A 5 21.30 -19.60 -5.49
N ALA A 6 21.59 -20.00 -4.25
CA ALA A 6 20.56 -20.40 -3.29
C ALA A 6 19.62 -19.24 -2.96
N LEU A 7 20.17 -18.04 -2.69
CA LEU A 7 19.39 -16.84 -2.42
C LEU A 7 18.50 -16.47 -3.62
N LEU A 8 19.05 -16.52 -4.84
CA LEU A 8 18.30 -16.30 -6.07
C LEU A 8 17.15 -17.31 -6.21
N GLY A 9 17.42 -18.60 -5.95
CA GLY A 9 16.40 -19.64 -5.97
C GLY A 9 15.25 -19.37 -4.99
N VAL A 10 15.58 -18.94 -3.77
CA VAL A 10 14.56 -18.58 -2.75
C VAL A 10 13.74 -17.37 -3.20
N ILE A 11 14.37 -16.33 -3.73
CA ILE A 11 13.67 -15.13 -4.23
C ILE A 11 12.70 -15.51 -5.36
N LEU A 12 13.15 -16.32 -6.32
CA LEU A 12 12.32 -16.77 -7.43
C LEU A 12 11.15 -17.63 -6.95
N LEU A 13 11.39 -18.53 -5.99
CA LEU A 13 10.33 -19.36 -5.41
C LEU A 13 9.27 -18.51 -4.70
N LEU A 14 9.70 -17.57 -3.85
CA LEU A 14 8.79 -16.68 -3.14
C LEU A 14 8.02 -15.75 -4.11
N GLY A 15 8.70 -15.25 -5.14
CA GLY A 15 8.07 -14.44 -6.19
C GLY A 15 6.99 -15.22 -6.95
N ALA A 16 7.26 -16.48 -7.30
CA ALA A 16 6.28 -17.35 -7.97
C ALA A 16 5.07 -17.65 -7.08
N LEU A 17 5.29 -17.95 -5.79
CA LEU A 17 4.22 -18.18 -4.83
C LEU A 17 3.36 -16.92 -4.61
N LEU A 18 4.00 -15.75 -4.51
CA LEU A 18 3.30 -14.48 -4.40
C LEU A 18 2.48 -14.18 -5.67
N ALA A 19 3.05 -14.39 -6.86
CA ALA A 19 2.33 -14.21 -8.11
C ALA A 19 1.09 -15.13 -8.17
N PHE A 20 1.25 -16.40 -7.77
CA PHE A 20 0.13 -17.32 -7.68
C PHE A 20 -0.95 -16.83 -6.69
N ASP A 21 -0.58 -16.44 -5.48
CA ASP A 21 -1.51 -15.87 -4.49
C ASP A 21 -2.29 -14.68 -5.05
N LEU A 22 -1.60 -13.73 -5.68
CA LEU A 22 -2.21 -12.53 -6.27
C LEU A 22 -3.18 -12.88 -7.42
N THR A 23 -2.87 -13.86 -8.25
CA THR A 23 -3.77 -14.31 -9.33
C THR A 23 -4.96 -15.12 -8.83
N ALA A 24 -4.78 -15.88 -7.74
CA ALA A 24 -5.80 -16.74 -7.16
C ALA A 24 -6.67 -16.04 -6.11
N ARG A 25 -6.48 -14.72 -5.89
CA ARG A 25 -7.12 -13.95 -4.81
C ARG A 25 -6.89 -14.58 -3.43
N GLY A 26 -5.65 -14.98 -3.18
CA GLY A 26 -5.21 -15.63 -1.95
C GLY A 26 -5.12 -14.68 -0.76
N ALA A 27 -4.32 -15.06 0.23
CA ALA A 27 -4.26 -14.38 1.52
C ALA A 27 -3.63 -12.98 1.42
N VAL A 28 -2.56 -12.83 0.63
CA VAL A 28 -1.91 -11.53 0.44
C VAL A 28 -2.81 -10.61 -0.37
N TRP A 29 -3.44 -11.14 -1.43
CA TRP A 29 -4.41 -10.39 -2.22
C TRP A 29 -5.58 -9.88 -1.36
N TYR A 30 -6.18 -10.75 -0.55
CA TYR A 30 -7.31 -10.38 0.31
C TYR A 30 -6.91 -9.36 1.37
N PHE A 31 -5.73 -9.53 1.97
CA PHE A 31 -5.20 -8.56 2.91
C PHE A 31 -5.05 -7.18 2.26
N PHE A 32 -4.40 -7.08 1.10
CA PHE A 32 -4.24 -5.79 0.42
C PHE A 32 -5.58 -5.17 0.03
N TRP A 33 -6.49 -5.97 -0.53
CA TRP A 33 -7.85 -5.53 -0.83
C TRP A 33 -8.58 -5.01 0.42
N SER A 34 -8.44 -5.66 1.57
CA SER A 34 -9.09 -5.21 2.81
C SER A 34 -8.60 -3.86 3.31
N GLN A 35 -7.39 -3.43 2.92
CA GLN A 35 -6.82 -2.14 3.30
C GLN A 35 -7.08 -1.06 2.26
N THR A 36 -7.10 -1.42 0.96
CA THR A 36 -7.12 -0.45 -0.14
C THR A 36 -8.42 -0.43 -0.93
N GLY A 37 -9.20 -1.51 -0.92
CA GLY A 37 -10.36 -1.73 -1.78
C GLY A 37 -10.02 -2.06 -3.24
N GLU A 38 -8.75 -2.05 -3.62
CA GLU A 38 -8.29 -2.23 -5.00
C GLU A 38 -8.33 -3.71 -5.41
N GLU A 39 -8.85 -4.02 -6.60
CA GLU A 39 -8.87 -5.40 -7.12
C GLU A 39 -7.63 -5.73 -7.99
N VAL A 40 -7.06 -4.73 -8.64
CA VAL A 40 -5.92 -4.89 -9.54
C VAL A 40 -4.63 -4.89 -8.70
N PRO A 41 -3.77 -5.93 -8.78
CA PRO A 41 -2.58 -6.02 -7.92
C PRO A 41 -1.64 -4.82 -8.00
N LEU A 42 -1.46 -4.23 -9.19
CA LEU A 42 -0.64 -3.03 -9.34
C LEU A 42 -1.24 -1.82 -8.62
N ALA A 43 -2.57 -1.67 -8.64
CA ALA A 43 -3.27 -0.62 -7.92
C ALA A 43 -3.22 -0.86 -6.39
N GLN A 44 -3.33 -2.11 -5.95
CA GLN A 44 -3.15 -2.50 -4.55
C GLN A 44 -1.78 -2.07 -4.01
N VAL A 45 -0.69 -2.27 -4.77
CA VAL A 45 0.66 -1.83 -4.36
C VAL A 45 0.70 -0.31 -4.14
N ARG A 46 0.12 0.48 -5.07
CA ARG A 46 0.03 1.94 -4.92
C ARG A 46 -0.79 2.31 -3.67
N GLY A 47 -1.96 1.69 -3.51
CA GLY A 47 -2.83 1.92 -2.35
C GLY A 47 -2.14 1.59 -1.02
N MET A 48 -1.33 0.53 -0.96
CA MET A 48 -0.57 0.20 0.24
C MET A 48 0.51 1.24 0.56
N VAL A 49 1.16 1.82 -0.46
CA VAL A 49 2.10 2.94 -0.25
C VAL A 49 1.37 4.16 0.30
N GLU A 50 0.20 4.49 -0.23
CA GLU A 50 -0.65 5.59 0.28
C GLU A 50 -1.12 5.32 1.72
N TRP A 51 -1.57 4.08 1.99
CA TRP A 51 -2.00 3.63 3.31
C TRP A 51 -0.89 3.75 4.35
N VAL A 52 0.34 3.29 4.03
CA VAL A 52 1.52 3.47 4.90
C VAL A 52 1.86 4.95 5.05
N GLY A 53 1.68 5.75 3.99
CA GLY A 53 1.90 7.19 4.02
C GLY A 53 1.06 7.92 5.07
N ASN A 54 -0.11 7.39 5.44
CA ASN A 54 -0.92 7.97 6.51
C ASN A 54 -0.21 7.96 7.88
N LEU A 55 0.77 7.07 8.09
CA LEU A 55 1.55 7.01 9.33
C LEU A 55 2.50 8.20 9.49
N ILE A 56 2.88 8.84 8.38
CA ILE A 56 3.80 9.99 8.35
C ILE A 56 3.11 11.29 7.95
N ARG A 57 1.82 11.24 7.58
CA ARG A 57 1.04 12.45 7.31
C ARG A 57 0.83 13.23 8.61
N LEU A 58 1.19 14.51 8.57
CA LEU A 58 0.85 15.46 9.62
C LEU A 58 -0.68 15.50 9.77
N GLN A 59 -1.15 15.25 10.99
CA GLN A 59 -2.57 15.41 11.31
C GLN A 59 -2.93 16.90 11.30
N PRO A 60 -4.11 17.28 10.78
CA PRO A 60 -4.58 18.65 10.85
C PRO A 60 -4.67 19.13 12.31
N ARG A 61 -4.27 20.37 12.57
CA ARG A 61 -4.46 21.00 13.89
C ARG A 61 -5.91 21.47 13.99
N ASN A 62 -6.70 20.80 14.82
CA ASN A 62 -8.15 21.00 14.96
C ASN A 62 -8.54 21.82 16.20
N ASP A 63 -7.66 22.71 16.64
CA ASP A 63 -7.90 23.60 17.78
C ASP A 63 -9.07 24.56 17.45
N PRO A 64 -10.11 24.66 18.29
CA PRO A 64 -11.29 25.50 18.01
C PRO A 64 -10.98 26.98 17.79
N LEU A 65 -9.84 27.46 18.32
CA LEU A 65 -9.44 28.86 18.26
C LEU A 65 -8.52 29.17 17.08
N ILE A 66 -8.14 28.16 16.29
CA ILE A 66 -7.32 28.37 15.10
C ILE A 66 -8.24 28.54 13.90
N PRO A 67 -8.17 29.69 13.21
CA PRO A 67 -8.92 29.89 11.97
C PRO A 67 -8.58 28.78 10.96
N VAL A 68 -9.60 28.17 10.37
CA VAL A 68 -9.42 27.22 9.27
C VAL A 68 -8.86 27.99 8.08
N ASP A 69 -7.67 27.62 7.61
CA ASP A 69 -7.08 28.24 6.43
C ASP A 69 -7.91 27.94 5.16
N HIS A 70 -7.87 28.86 4.19
CA HIS A 70 -8.54 28.75 2.88
C HIS A 70 -10.08 28.73 2.89
N THR A 71 -10.75 29.24 3.93
CA THR A 71 -12.23 29.38 3.96
C THR A 71 -12.80 30.30 2.88
N ASN A 72 -11.96 31.07 2.20
CA ASN A 72 -12.32 31.98 1.11
C ASN A 72 -12.09 31.39 -0.28
N VAL A 73 -11.64 30.13 -0.39
CA VAL A 73 -11.38 29.46 -1.67
C VAL A 73 -12.36 28.31 -1.85
N ASN A 74 -13.14 28.34 -2.92
CA ASN A 74 -13.96 27.19 -3.30
C ASN A 74 -13.08 26.18 -4.03
N HIS A 75 -12.94 24.97 -3.52
CA HIS A 75 -12.21 23.90 -4.20
C HIS A 75 -13.10 23.33 -5.32
N TYR A 76 -12.80 23.70 -6.57
CA TYR A 76 -13.42 23.15 -7.78
C TYR A 76 -12.78 21.82 -8.19
#